data_AF-A0A8H5AT22-F1
#
_entry.id   AF-A0A8H5AT22-F1
#
_cell.length_a   1.000
_cell.length_b   1.000
_cell.length_c   1.000
_cell.angle_alpha   90.00
_cell.angle_beta   90.00
_cell.angle_gamma   90.00
#
_symmetry.space_group_name_H-M   'P 1'
#
loop_
_entity.id
_entity.type
_entity.pdbx_description
1 polymer ?
#
loop_
_entity_poly.entity_id
_entity_poly.type
_entity_poly.pdbx_seq_one_letter_code
_entity_poly.pdbx_strand_id
1 'polypeptide(L)'
;MTLSAASHAAILAYSLLWGAGLVLMLVIMIFALLVPDIRRRASDTQALPTIGLCLLQASLIYASPCLVVFAVLAVLYRSHLLISRVFSDKTAQLTFREIVMFNTLPVTGFTSILFTILMIGLSRQSAIERDVSGLYCHLGAPLPKRIAGGVSLAGVAAIYIILGLIFRNIRRKPPSLNSKSILQAQGVSVDIVIRMAILSSMSVIVIM
;
A
#
# COMPACT_ATOMS: atom_id res chain seq x y z
N MET A 1 0.54 -32.27 5.73
CA MET A 1 -0.83 -31.72 5.80
C MET A 1 -1.18 -31.20 4.43
N THR A 2 -2.07 -31.87 3.71
CA THR A 2 -2.63 -31.38 2.45
C THR A 2 -3.63 -30.28 2.78
N LEU A 3 -3.43 -29.07 2.23
CA LEU A 3 -4.49 -28.07 2.21
C LEU A 3 -5.69 -28.71 1.51
N SER A 4 -6.86 -28.67 2.13
CA SER A 4 -8.09 -29.15 1.48
C SER A 4 -8.30 -28.40 0.16
N ALA A 5 -8.76 -29.08 -0.89
CA ALA A 5 -9.08 -28.46 -2.18
C ALA A 5 -9.98 -27.21 -2.00
N ALA A 6 -10.85 -27.22 -0.99
CA ALA A 6 -11.69 -26.08 -0.61
C ALA A 6 -10.87 -24.83 -0.22
N SER A 7 -9.75 -25.01 0.49
CA SER A 7 -8.88 -23.89 0.89
C SER A 7 -8.13 -23.28 -0.29
N HIS A 8 -7.74 -24.09 -1.28
CA HIS A 8 -7.13 -23.59 -2.51
C HIS A 8 -8.12 -22.78 -3.35
N ALA A 9 -9.36 -23.28 -3.51
CA ALA A 9 -10.40 -22.55 -4.21
C ALA A 9 -10.73 -21.21 -3.51
N ALA A 10 -10.80 -21.20 -2.18
CA ALA A 10 -11.03 -19.98 -1.40
C ALA A 10 -9.90 -18.96 -1.57
N ILE A 11 -8.63 -19.39 -1.54
CA ILE A 11 -7.49 -18.50 -1.77
C ILE A 11 -7.53 -17.93 -3.20
N LEU A 12 -7.81 -18.77 -4.20
CA LEU A 12 -7.88 -18.33 -5.59
C LEU A 12 -9.02 -17.32 -5.80
N ALA A 13 -10.22 -17.62 -5.31
CA ALA A 13 -11.36 -16.72 -5.40
C ALA A 13 -11.08 -15.39 -4.69
N TYR A 14 -10.47 -15.44 -3.51
CA TYR A 14 -10.04 -14.26 -2.78
C TYR A 14 -9.02 -13.45 -3.60
N SER A 15 -7.97 -14.08 -4.12
CA SER A 15 -6.94 -13.42 -4.95
C SER A 15 -7.52 -12.81 -6.23
N LEU A 16 -8.50 -13.46 -6.86
CA LEU A 16 -9.17 -12.93 -8.05
C LEU A 16 -10.04 -11.73 -7.72
N LEU A 17 -10.86 -11.82 -6.67
CA LEU A 17 -11.67 -10.70 -6.20
C LEU A 17 -10.79 -9.49 -5.85
N TRP A 18 -9.65 -9.76 -5.21
CA TRP A 18 -8.65 -8.76 -4.86
C TRP A 18 -7.96 -8.14 -6.07
N GLY A 19 -7.51 -8.97 -7.01
CA GLY A 19 -6.92 -8.50 -8.26
C GLY A 19 -7.90 -7.63 -9.04
N ALA A 20 -9.16 -8.03 -9.13
CA ALA A 20 -10.21 -7.25 -9.76
C ALA A 20 -10.45 -5.91 -9.06
N GLY A 21 -10.50 -5.89 -7.72
CA GLY A 21 -10.65 -4.67 -6.94
C GLY A 21 -9.48 -3.68 -7.12
N LEU A 22 -8.24 -4.18 -7.15
CA LEU A 22 -7.06 -3.37 -7.43
C LEU A 22 -7.05 -2.81 -8.86
N VAL A 23 -7.41 -3.64 -9.85
CA VAL A 23 -7.52 -3.21 -11.24
C VAL A 23 -8.61 -2.14 -11.37
N LEU A 24 -9.77 -2.34 -10.74
CA LEU A 24 -10.85 -1.35 -10.74
C LEU A 24 -10.40 -0.03 -10.11
N MET A 25 -9.72 -0.08 -8.96
CA MET A 25 -9.13 1.10 -8.31
C MET A 25 -8.12 1.81 -9.20
N LEU A 26 -7.23 1.07 -9.86
CA LEU A 26 -6.27 1.63 -10.81
C LEU A 26 -6.97 2.26 -12.01
N VAL A 27 -8.01 1.63 -12.55
CA VAL A 27 -8.80 2.18 -13.66
C VAL A 27 -9.50 3.46 -13.22
N ILE A 28 -10.09 3.52 -12.03
CA ILE A 28 -10.70 4.74 -11.48
C ILE A 28 -9.64 5.83 -11.30
N MET A 29 -8.46 5.48 -10.77
CA MET A 29 -7.37 6.43 -10.56
C MET A 29 -6.83 6.96 -11.89
N ILE A 30 -6.58 6.06 -12.85
CA ILE A 30 -6.15 6.41 -14.21
C ILE A 30 -7.20 7.28 -14.86
N PHE A 31 -8.49 6.93 -14.78
CA PHE A 31 -9.57 7.75 -15.31
C PHE A 31 -9.57 9.13 -14.65
N ALA A 32 -9.50 9.22 -13.32
CA ALA A 32 -9.44 10.48 -12.59
C ALA A 32 -8.22 11.34 -12.97
N LEU A 33 -7.08 10.72 -13.28
CA LEU A 33 -5.85 11.40 -13.72
C LEU A 33 -5.84 11.74 -15.21
N LEU A 34 -6.46 10.91 -16.05
CA LEU A 34 -6.48 11.01 -17.50
C LEU A 34 -7.70 11.75 -18.04
N VAL A 35 -8.72 12.06 -17.22
CA VAL A 35 -9.83 12.93 -17.63
C VAL A 35 -9.19 14.21 -18.18
N PRO A 36 -9.18 14.39 -19.53
CA PRO A 36 -8.33 15.39 -20.20
C PRO A 36 -8.75 16.83 -19.91
N ASP A 37 -9.87 16.98 -19.21
CA ASP A 37 -10.57 18.23 -18.96
C ASP A 37 -9.82 19.16 -18.02
N ILE A 38 -8.99 18.63 -17.10
CA ILE A 38 -8.19 19.47 -16.20
C ILE A 38 -7.04 20.16 -16.96
N ARG A 39 -6.40 19.45 -17.90
CA ARG A 39 -5.21 19.96 -18.59
C ARG A 39 -5.53 20.88 -19.77
N ARG A 40 -6.65 20.68 -20.46
CA ARG A 40 -7.03 21.53 -21.62
C ARG A 40 -7.84 22.78 -21.24
N ARG A 41 -8.58 22.79 -20.12
CA ARG A 41 -9.35 23.97 -19.67
C ARG A 41 -8.57 24.95 -18.79
N ALA A 42 -7.31 24.66 -18.46
CA ALA A 42 -6.45 25.58 -17.72
C ALA A 42 -6.01 26.79 -18.57
N SER A 43 -6.00 26.68 -19.90
CA SER A 43 -5.58 27.76 -20.81
C SER A 43 -6.73 28.59 -21.37
N ASP A 44 -7.93 28.03 -21.54
CA ASP A 44 -9.07 28.75 -22.11
C ASP A 44 -10.32 28.58 -21.23
N THR A 45 -10.77 29.68 -20.60
CA THR A 45 -12.08 29.86 -19.94
C THR A 45 -12.46 28.93 -18.77
N GLN A 46 -12.16 29.40 -17.55
CA GLN A 46 -12.98 29.46 -16.31
C GLN A 46 -13.87 28.29 -15.84
N ALA A 47 -13.91 27.13 -16.47
CA ALA A 47 -14.68 25.99 -15.95
C ALA A 47 -13.89 25.34 -14.79
N LEU A 48 -14.24 25.68 -13.56
CA LEU A 48 -13.71 24.99 -12.38
C LEU A 48 -14.12 23.50 -12.43
N PRO A 49 -13.22 22.55 -12.13
CA PRO A 49 -13.54 21.13 -12.03
C PRO A 49 -14.60 20.98 -10.95
N THR A 50 -15.47 19.99 -11.14
CA THR A 50 -16.47 19.69 -10.12
C THR A 50 -15.78 19.40 -8.80
N ILE A 51 -16.31 19.96 -7.71
CA ILE A 51 -15.75 19.81 -6.36
C ILE A 51 -15.53 18.32 -6.02
N GLY A 52 -16.43 17.44 -6.50
CA GLY A 52 -16.31 15.99 -6.33
C GLY A 52 -15.05 15.39 -6.97
N LEU A 53 -14.67 15.82 -8.18
CA LEU A 53 -13.44 15.34 -8.83
C LEU A 53 -12.19 15.84 -8.09
N CYS A 54 -12.17 17.12 -7.69
CA CYS A 54 -11.08 17.66 -6.86
C CYS A 54 -10.94 16.91 -5.53
N LEU A 55 -12.06 16.63 -4.87
CA LEU A 55 -12.06 15.93 -3.59
C LEU A 55 -11.59 14.48 -3.74
N LEU A 56 -12.03 13.78 -4.78
CA LEU A 56 -11.58 12.43 -5.07
C LEU A 56 -10.07 12.40 -5.34
N GLN A 57 -9.57 13.34 -6.15
CA GLN A 57 -8.14 13.48 -6.44
C GLN A 57 -7.34 13.72 -5.16
N ALA A 58 -7.74 14.70 -4.34
CA ALA A 58 -7.08 15.01 -3.08
C ALA A 58 -7.08 13.79 -2.14
N SER A 59 -8.20 13.07 -2.04
CA SER A 59 -8.33 11.89 -1.19
C SER A 59 -7.41 10.75 -1.63
N LEU A 60 -7.29 10.52 -2.95
CA LEU A 60 -6.37 9.53 -3.51
C LEU A 60 -4.90 9.90 -3.25
N ILE A 61 -4.53 11.18 -3.38
CA ILE A 61 -3.17 11.67 -3.11
C ILE A 61 -2.78 11.36 -1.66
N TYR A 62 -3.64 11.66 -0.68
CA TYR A 62 -3.35 11.40 0.72
C TYR A 62 -3.40 9.91 1.10
N ALA A 63 -4.27 9.11 0.48
CA ALA A 63 -4.40 7.69 0.79
C ALA A 63 -3.31 6.80 0.14
N SER A 64 -2.79 7.20 -1.03
CA SER A 64 -1.78 6.44 -1.79
C SER A 64 -0.54 6.01 -0.99
N PRO A 65 0.17 6.91 -0.26
CA PRO A 65 1.34 6.47 0.52
C PRO A 65 1.00 5.46 1.61
N CYS A 66 -0.20 5.51 2.20
CA CYS A 66 -0.64 4.49 3.15
C CYS A 66 -0.78 3.12 2.48
N LEU A 67 -1.34 3.06 1.27
CA LEU A 67 -1.42 1.80 0.50
C LEU A 67 -0.03 1.21 0.24
N VAL A 68 0.90 2.04 -0.23
CA VAL A 68 2.28 1.60 -0.55
C VAL A 68 2.97 1.08 0.71
N VAL A 69 2.94 1.84 1.80
CA VAL A 69 3.59 1.46 3.06
C VAL A 69 2.99 0.17 3.62
N PHE A 70 1.66 0.03 3.66
CA PHE A 70 1.04 -1.19 4.16
C PHE A 70 1.26 -2.39 3.24
N ALA A 71 1.31 -2.20 1.91
CA ALA A 71 1.64 -3.26 0.98
C ALA A 71 3.07 -3.78 1.20
N VAL A 72 4.05 -2.89 1.36
CA VAL A 72 5.43 -3.27 1.68
C VAL A 72 5.50 -3.94 3.04
N LEU A 73 4.81 -3.40 4.05
CA LEU A 73 4.75 -4.00 5.39
C LEU A 73 4.21 -5.44 5.35
N ALA A 74 3.13 -5.68 4.60
CA ALA A 74 2.54 -7.00 4.42
C ALA A 74 3.52 -7.98 3.75
N VAL A 75 4.22 -7.55 2.70
CA VAL A 75 5.26 -8.35 2.03
C VAL A 75 6.41 -8.67 2.98
N LEU A 76 6.94 -7.68 3.70
CA LEU A 76 8.05 -7.86 4.63
C LEU A 76 7.69 -8.77 5.79
N TYR A 77 6.51 -8.59 6.38
CA TYR A 77 6.07 -9.43 7.48
C TYR A 77 5.85 -10.88 7.00
N ARG A 78 5.29 -11.07 5.80
CA ARG A 78 5.18 -12.39 5.16
C ARG A 78 6.56 -13.03 4.99
N SER A 79 7.52 -12.30 4.44
CA SER A 79 8.91 -12.78 4.29
C SER A 79 9.55 -13.12 5.64
N HIS A 80 9.33 -12.29 6.65
CA HIS A 80 9.82 -12.54 8.00
C HIS A 80 9.28 -13.84 8.59
N LEU A 81 7.97 -14.11 8.45
CA LEU A 81 7.37 -15.37 8.91
C LEU A 81 7.92 -16.58 8.17
N LEU A 82 8.04 -16.50 6.84
CA LEU A 82 8.59 -17.59 6.02
C LEU A 82 10.03 -17.92 6.44
N ILE A 83 10.88 -16.90 6.54
CA ILE A 83 12.27 -17.04 6.98
C ILE A 83 12.33 -17.66 8.39
N SER A 84 11.50 -17.16 9.31
CA SER A 84 11.47 -17.66 10.69
C SER A 84 10.99 -19.11 10.78
N ARG A 85 10.06 -19.54 9.92
CA ARG A 85 9.60 -20.94 9.84
C ARG A 85 10.65 -21.87 9.26
N VAL A 86 11.29 -21.46 8.17
CA VAL A 86 12.41 -22.21 7.55
C VAL A 86 13.53 -22.43 8.57
N PHE A 87 13.89 -21.40 9.34
CA PHE A 87 14.91 -21.51 10.39
C PHE A 87 14.50 -22.24 11.66
N SER A 88 13.23 -22.62 11.78
CA SER A 88 12.70 -23.38 12.91
C SER A 88 12.39 -24.83 12.53
N ASP A 89 12.86 -25.29 11.36
CA ASP A 89 12.54 -26.60 10.77
C ASP A 89 11.03 -26.90 10.69
N LYS A 90 10.22 -25.82 10.64
CA LYS A 90 8.78 -25.91 10.45
C LYS A 90 8.47 -25.82 8.96
N THR A 91 7.35 -26.40 8.56
CA THR A 91 6.85 -26.28 7.18
C THR A 91 6.76 -24.81 6.78
N ALA A 92 7.37 -24.44 5.65
CA ALA A 92 7.39 -23.08 5.11
C ALA A 92 6.02 -22.61 4.54
N GLN A 93 4.92 -23.23 4.98
CA GLN A 93 3.58 -22.90 4.52
C GLN A 93 2.95 -21.84 5.41
N LEU A 94 2.26 -20.88 4.80
CA LEU A 94 1.44 -19.90 5.49
C LEU A 94 0.06 -20.47 5.74
N THR A 95 -0.53 -20.12 6.88
CA THR A 95 -1.92 -20.45 7.17
C THR A 95 -2.85 -19.55 6.35
N PHE A 96 -4.06 -20.04 6.07
CA PHE A 96 -5.07 -19.25 5.34
C PHE A 96 -5.34 -17.90 6.03
N ARG A 97 -5.43 -17.89 7.36
CA ARG A 97 -5.62 -16.67 8.16
C ARG A 97 -4.52 -15.64 7.93
N GLU A 98 -3.26 -16.08 7.86
CA GLU A 98 -2.13 -15.19 7.59
C GLU A 98 -2.21 -14.60 6.18
N ILE A 99 -2.54 -15.42 5.18
CA ILE A 99 -2.71 -14.97 3.80
C ILE A 99 -3.80 -13.90 3.72
N VAL A 100 -4.98 -14.16 4.30
CA VAL A 100 -6.09 -13.20 4.31
C VAL A 100 -5.68 -11.91 5.02
N MET A 101 -5.04 -12.01 6.19
CA MET A 101 -4.60 -10.85 6.96
C MET A 101 -3.62 -9.97 6.18
N PHE A 102 -2.60 -10.54 5.53
CA PHE A 102 -1.60 -9.77 4.77
C PHE A 102 -2.18 -9.09 3.55
N ASN A 103 -3.14 -9.72 2.88
CA ASN A 103 -3.79 -9.09 1.75
C ASN A 103 -4.77 -8.02 2.22
N THR A 104 -5.53 -8.26 3.29
CA THR A 104 -6.56 -7.34 3.80
C THR A 104 -5.99 -6.04 4.35
N LEU A 105 -4.84 -6.11 5.04
CA LEU A 105 -4.23 -4.97 5.72
C LEU A 105 -4.02 -3.74 4.81
N PRO A 106 -3.36 -3.84 3.63
CA PRO A 106 -3.18 -2.70 2.73
C PRO A 106 -4.46 -2.00 2.29
N VAL A 107 -5.51 -2.73 1.93
CA VAL A 107 -6.76 -2.10 1.47
C VAL A 107 -7.54 -1.52 2.62
N THR A 108 -7.60 -2.19 3.77
CA THR A 108 -8.27 -1.59 4.94
C THR A 108 -7.58 -0.28 5.36
N GLY A 109 -6.25 -0.26 5.38
CA GLY A 109 -5.48 0.96 5.60
C GLY A 109 -5.74 2.05 4.54
N PHE A 110 -5.71 1.69 3.25
CA PHE A 110 -5.99 2.62 2.17
C PHE A 110 -7.43 3.19 2.22
N THR A 111 -8.43 2.31 2.31
CA THR A 111 -9.85 2.69 2.30
C THR A 111 -10.22 3.51 3.53
N SER A 112 -9.72 3.16 4.72
CA SER A 112 -9.96 3.96 5.93
C SER A 112 -9.45 5.40 5.80
N ILE A 113 -8.24 5.59 5.26
CA ILE A 113 -7.70 6.94 5.01
C ILE A 113 -8.51 7.65 3.93
N LEU A 114 -8.79 6.98 2.81
CA LEU A 114 -9.61 7.53 1.73
C LEU A 114 -10.96 8.04 2.24
N PHE A 115 -11.70 7.21 2.99
CA PHE A 115 -12.99 7.59 3.58
C PHE A 115 -12.84 8.74 4.60
N THR A 116 -11.80 8.72 5.42
CA THR A 116 -11.54 9.80 6.38
C THR A 116 -11.35 11.14 5.66
N ILE A 117 -10.55 11.17 4.59
CA ILE A 117 -10.31 12.40 3.83
C ILE A 117 -11.56 12.86 3.07
N LEU A 118 -12.29 11.92 2.45
CA LEU A 118 -13.56 12.19 1.79
C LEU A 118 -14.55 12.84 2.76
N MET A 119 -14.73 12.28 3.97
CA MET A 119 -15.65 12.82 4.97
C MET A 119 -15.24 14.22 5.44
N ILE A 120 -13.94 14.47 5.63
CA ILE A 120 -13.43 15.80 5.99
C ILE A 120 -13.73 16.81 4.87
N GLY A 121 -13.47 16.45 3.61
CA GLY A 121 -13.69 17.35 2.48
C GLY A 121 -15.17 17.59 2.17
N LEU A 122 -16.03 16.58 2.32
CA LEU A 122 -17.49 16.75 2.21
C LEU A 122 -18.03 17.67 3.30
N SER A 123 -17.47 17.59 4.52
CA SER A 123 -17.87 18.45 5.64
C SER A 123 -17.35 19.88 5.53
N ARG A 124 -16.29 20.12 4.75
CA ARG A 124 -15.61 21.42 4.60
C ARG A 124 -15.22 21.68 3.16
N GLN A 125 -16.21 21.86 2.30
CA GLN A 125 -15.98 22.06 0.86
C GLN A 125 -15.12 23.29 0.55
N SER A 126 -15.20 24.35 1.36
CA SER A 126 -14.38 25.56 1.22
C SER A 126 -12.88 25.34 1.46
N ALA A 127 -12.49 24.21 2.08
CA ALA A 127 -11.10 23.85 2.27
C ALA A 127 -10.50 23.10 1.08
N ILE A 128 -11.28 22.82 0.02
CA ILE A 128 -10.79 22.19 -1.19
C ILE A 128 -10.21 23.28 -2.09
N GLU A 129 -8.90 23.27 -2.23
CA GLU A 129 -8.14 24.29 -2.95
C GLU A 129 -7.38 23.63 -4.10
N ARG A 130 -7.15 24.39 -5.17
CA ARG A 130 -6.20 23.97 -6.20
C ARG A 130 -4.81 24.40 -5.80
N ASP A 131 -3.84 23.54 -6.08
CA ASP A 131 -2.44 23.89 -5.97
C ASP A 131 -2.10 25.10 -6.87
N VAL A 132 -1.04 25.82 -6.52
CA VAL A 132 -0.54 26.97 -7.29
C VAL A 132 -0.18 26.61 -8.73
N SER A 133 0.20 25.36 -9.00
CA SER A 133 0.45 24.85 -10.35
C SER A 133 -0.84 24.63 -11.16
N GLY A 134 -2.00 24.60 -10.50
CA GLY A 134 -3.29 24.22 -11.09
C GLY A 134 -3.40 22.75 -11.49
N LEU A 135 -2.38 21.92 -11.24
CA LEU A 135 -2.30 20.54 -11.72
C LEU A 135 -3.11 19.54 -10.87
N TYR A 136 -3.28 19.83 -9.58
CA TYR A 136 -4.00 18.97 -8.66
C TYR A 136 -4.74 19.77 -7.60
N CYS A 137 -5.75 19.14 -7.00
CA CYS A 137 -6.47 19.69 -5.86
C CYS A 137 -5.93 19.08 -4.56
N HIS A 138 -5.89 19.89 -3.50
CA HIS A 138 -5.54 19.46 -2.16
C HIS A 138 -6.57 20.00 -1.15
N LEU A 139 -6.48 19.56 0.10
CA LEU A 139 -7.20 20.20 1.19
C LEU A 139 -6.26 21.21 1.86
N GLY A 140 -6.69 22.46 1.98
CA GLY A 140 -5.97 23.50 2.74
C GLY A 140 -5.94 23.22 4.25
N ALA A 141 -6.82 22.34 4.73
CA ALA A 141 -6.82 21.91 6.13
C ALA A 141 -5.56 21.06 6.45
N PRO A 142 -4.84 21.34 7.56
CA PRO A 142 -3.64 20.59 7.92
C PRO A 142 -3.93 19.17 8.43
N LEU A 143 -5.18 18.86 8.81
CA LEU A 143 -5.56 17.60 9.45
C LEU A 143 -5.40 16.38 8.51
N PRO A 144 -5.92 16.37 7.26
CA PRO A 144 -5.65 15.33 6.28
C PRO A 144 -4.17 14.98 6.13
N LYS A 145 -3.32 16.01 5.99
CA LYS A 145 -1.86 15.86 5.85
C LYS A 145 -1.24 15.21 7.08
N ARG A 146 -1.64 15.64 8.29
CA ARG A 146 -1.15 15.06 9.56
C ARG A 146 -1.57 13.61 9.75
N ILE A 147 -2.82 13.26 9.43
CA ILE A 147 -3.34 11.88 9.55
C ILE A 147 -2.59 10.96 8.58
N ALA A 148 -2.58 11.30 7.28
CA ALA A 148 -1.92 10.48 6.27
C ALA A 148 -0.41 10.37 6.54
N GLY A 149 0.26 11.49 6.80
CA GLY A 149 1.69 11.53 7.10
C GLY A 149 2.04 10.73 8.37
N GLY A 150 1.25 10.85 9.43
CA GLY A 150 1.45 10.10 10.68
C GLY A 150 1.31 8.59 10.49
N VAL A 151 0.28 8.15 9.75
CA VAL A 151 0.07 6.72 9.46
C VAL A 151 1.17 6.17 8.57
N SER A 152 1.56 6.90 7.51
CA SER A 152 2.67 6.51 6.64
C SER A 152 4.00 6.44 7.40
N LEU A 153 4.29 7.42 8.26
CA LEU A 153 5.51 7.43 9.07
C LEU A 153 5.56 6.26 10.05
N ALA A 154 4.44 5.96 10.73
CA ALA A 154 4.35 4.81 11.62
C ALA A 154 4.57 3.48 10.86
N GLY A 155 4.00 3.36 9.67
CA GLY A 155 4.21 2.18 8.84
C GLY A 155 5.65 2.05 8.31
N VAL A 156 6.32 3.15 7.95
CA VAL A 156 7.75 3.16 7.60
C VAL A 156 8.61 2.73 8.79
N ALA A 157 8.32 3.21 9.99
CA ALA A 157 9.01 2.74 11.20
C ALA A 157 8.84 1.23 11.40
N ALA A 158 7.62 0.70 11.22
CA ALA A 158 7.35 -0.73 11.30
C ALA A 158 8.10 -1.55 10.22
N ILE A 159 8.23 -1.02 9.00
CA ILE A 159 9.03 -1.60 7.91
C ILE A 159 10.48 -1.80 8.37
N TYR A 160 11.12 -0.76 8.93
CA TYR A 160 12.51 -0.85 9.39
C TYR A 160 12.69 -1.79 10.58
N ILE A 161 11.72 -1.85 11.50
CA ILE A 161 11.74 -2.82 12.60
C ILE A 161 11.73 -4.25 12.06
N ILE A 162 10.82 -4.58 11.14
CA ILE A 162 10.73 -5.93 10.55
C ILE A 162 11.99 -6.27 9.76
N LEU A 163 12.53 -5.33 8.98
CA LEU A 163 13.81 -5.52 8.29
C LEU A 163 14.92 -5.86 9.28
N GLY A 164 15.03 -5.10 10.38
CA GLY A 164 15.99 -5.38 11.44
C GLY A 164 15.83 -6.79 12.02
N LEU A 165 14.59 -7.25 12.21
CA LEU A 165 14.31 -8.62 12.66
C LEU A 165 14.69 -9.69 11.63
N ILE A 166 14.43 -9.44 10.34
CA ILE A 166 14.86 -10.33 9.25
C ILE A 166 16.39 -10.45 9.23
N PHE A 167 17.11 -9.32 9.24
CA PHE A 167 18.58 -9.31 9.26
C PHE A 167 19.13 -9.99 10.50
N ARG A 168 18.53 -9.74 11.68
CA ARG A 168 18.92 -10.40 12.93
C ARG A 168 18.74 -11.92 12.84
N ASN A 169 17.63 -12.40 12.27
CA ASN A 169 17.39 -13.84 12.11
C ASN A 169 18.38 -14.48 11.13
N ILE A 170 18.66 -13.83 10.00
CA ILE A 170 19.65 -14.31 9.01
C ILE A 170 21.06 -14.35 9.61
N ARG A 171 21.46 -13.35 10.40
CA ARG A 171 22.79 -13.32 11.05
C ARG A 171 22.93 -14.36 12.15
N ARG A 172 21.87 -14.63 12.92
CA ARG A 172 21.90 -15.61 14.02
C ARG A 172 21.92 -17.05 13.53
N LYS A 173 21.32 -17.33 12.38
CA LYS A 173 21.20 -18.66 11.79
C LYS A 173 21.61 -18.57 10.32
N PRO A 174 22.91 -18.77 9.98
CA PRO A 174 23.32 -18.72 8.59
C PRO A 174 22.55 -19.79 7.80
N PRO A 175 21.94 -19.43 6.66
CA PRO A 175 21.11 -20.35 5.91
C PRO A 175 21.95 -21.51 5.37
N SER A 176 21.54 -22.74 5.68
CA SER A 176 22.03 -23.94 5.01
C SER A 176 21.76 -23.85 3.51
N LEU A 177 22.54 -24.57 2.68
CA LEU A 177 22.33 -24.63 1.22
C LEU A 177 20.86 -24.93 0.85
N ASN A 178 20.23 -25.85 1.60
CA ASN A 178 18.82 -26.20 1.42
C ASN A 178 17.85 -25.05 1.77
N SER A 179 18.20 -24.19 2.73
CA SER A 179 17.36 -23.04 3.10
C SER A 179 17.34 -21.98 2.00
N LYS A 180 18.47 -21.78 1.30
CA LYS A 180 18.57 -20.81 0.20
C LYS A 180 17.68 -21.21 -0.98
N SER A 181 17.69 -22.50 -1.36
CA SER A 181 16.85 -22.98 -2.47
C SER A 181 15.37 -22.87 -2.14
N ILE A 182 14.94 -23.15 -0.90
CA ILE A 182 13.55 -22.98 -0.47
C ILE A 182 13.12 -21.51 -0.52
N LEU A 183 13.95 -20.59 -0.03
CA LEU A 183 13.65 -19.15 -0.07
C LEU A 183 13.56 -18.62 -1.52
N GLN A 184 14.46 -19.10 -2.39
CA GLN A 184 14.44 -18.75 -3.80
C GLN A 184 13.22 -19.33 -4.53
N ALA A 185 12.81 -20.56 -4.20
CA ALA A 185 11.58 -21.17 -4.73
C ALA A 185 10.31 -20.42 -4.30
N GLN A 186 10.34 -19.75 -3.14
CA GLN A 186 9.25 -18.88 -2.67
C GLN A 186 9.32 -17.45 -3.25
N GLY A 187 10.31 -17.15 -4.11
CA GLY A 187 10.50 -15.83 -4.72
C GLY A 187 10.96 -14.74 -3.75
N VAL A 188 11.46 -15.09 -2.56
CA VAL A 188 11.89 -14.11 -1.55
C VAL A 188 13.38 -13.80 -1.75
N SER A 189 13.67 -12.73 -2.49
CA SER A 189 15.01 -12.16 -2.60
C SER A 189 15.20 -11.01 -1.61
N VAL A 190 16.30 -11.05 -0.85
CA VAL A 190 16.68 -9.98 0.10
C VAL A 190 16.91 -8.65 -0.64
N ASP A 191 17.44 -8.70 -1.87
CA ASP A 191 17.64 -7.51 -2.71
C ASP A 191 16.31 -6.83 -3.05
N ILE A 192 15.30 -7.60 -3.46
CA ILE A 192 13.95 -7.08 -3.75
C ILE A 192 13.35 -6.42 -2.49
N VAL A 193 13.50 -7.09 -1.34
CA VAL A 193 13.03 -6.60 -0.04
C VAL A 193 13.67 -5.25 0.34
N ILE A 194 14.99 -5.11 0.17
CA ILE A 194 15.70 -3.86 0.46
C ILE A 194 15.24 -2.75 -0.49
N ARG A 195 15.14 -3.04 -1.80
CA ARG A 195 14.68 -2.06 -2.80
C ARG A 195 13.26 -1.56 -2.51
N MET A 196 12.34 -2.47 -2.16
CA MET A 196 10.97 -2.10 -1.79
C MET A 196 10.92 -1.15 -0.58
N ALA A 197 11.74 -1.41 0.44
CA ALA A 197 11.79 -0.55 1.61
C ALA A 197 12.35 0.84 1.31
N ILE A 198 13.43 0.93 0.52
CA ILE A 198 14.00 2.22 0.10
C ILE A 198 12.98 3.02 -0.71
N LEU A 199 12.35 2.40 -1.72
CA LEU A 199 11.34 3.04 -2.55
C LEU A 199 10.13 3.51 -1.74
N SER A 200 9.70 2.71 -0.76
CA SER A 200 8.61 3.09 0.16
C SER A 200 8.98 4.31 1.00
N SER A 201 10.18 4.36 1.57
CA SER A 201 10.64 5.52 2.35
C SER A 201 10.73 6.79 1.52
N MET A 202 11.21 6.69 0.26
CA MET A 202 11.24 7.83 -0.66
C MET A 202 9.84 8.38 -0.93
N SER A 203 8.83 7.51 -1.11
CA SER A 203 7.45 7.94 -1.36
C SER A 203 6.85 8.74 -0.19
N VAL A 204 7.21 8.41 1.05
CA VAL A 204 6.74 9.15 2.23
C VAL A 204 7.42 10.51 2.34
N ILE A 205 8.72 10.59 2.06
CA ILE A 205 9.49 11.85 2.10
C ILE A 205 8.93 12.86 1.09
N VAL A 206 8.50 12.42 -0.10
CA VAL A 206 7.96 13.32 -1.13
C VAL A 206 6.61 13.92 -0.74
N ILE A 207 5.84 13.27 0.14
CA ILE A 207 4.47 13.68 0.49
C ILE A 207 4.41 14.49 1.79
N MET A 208 5.42 14.36 2.66
CA MET A 208 5.57 15.18 3.87
C MET A 208 6.04 16.60 3.53
#